data_AF-A0A7C3PZT4-F1
#
_entry.id   AF-A0A7C3PZT4-F1
#
_cell.length_a   1.000
_cell.length_b   1.000
_cell.length_c   1.000
_cell.angle_alpha   90.00
_cell.angle_beta   90.00
_cell.angle_gamma   90.00
#
_symmetry.space_group_name_H-M   'P 1'
#
loop_
_entity.id
_entity.type
_entity.pdbx_description
1 polymer ?
#
loop_
_entity_poly.entity_id
_entity_poly.type
_entity_poly.pdbx_seq_one_letter_code
_entity_poly.pdbx_strand_id
1 'polypeptide(L)'
;PGRSHHDAPRLAELRSLMQAARPHETHLAIPATLAPAVLARTIERFGSLAPNRVVLTKLDEALTVGPLFAAWSAMMPPISYLTTGQEVPDDLTPASAERLARWALDGLPPAAASAGSAEASRSPRA
;
A
#
# COMPACT_ATOMS: atom_id res chain seq x y z
N PRO A 1 2.81 4.32 16.65
CA PRO A 1 3.99 3.46 16.46
C PRO A 1 3.65 2.16 15.73
N GLY A 2 4.47 1.76 14.75
CA GLY A 2 4.34 0.49 14.03
C GLY A 2 4.56 -0.70 14.98
N ARG A 3 3.74 -1.75 14.86
CA ARG A 3 3.71 -2.88 15.81
C ARG A 3 3.98 -4.18 15.07
N SER A 4 4.95 -4.95 15.56
CA SER A 4 5.36 -6.22 14.96
C SER A 4 4.21 -7.22 14.98
N HIS A 5 4.11 -7.97 13.88
CA HIS A 5 3.22 -9.10 13.70
C HIS A 5 3.66 -10.34 14.53
N HIS A 6 4.34 -10.19 15.67
CA HIS A 6 4.67 -11.31 16.57
C HIS A 6 4.12 -11.16 17.99
N ASP A 7 3.48 -10.04 18.33
CA ASP A 7 2.97 -9.76 19.67
C ASP A 7 1.44 -9.99 19.75
N ALA A 8 1.01 -11.21 20.12
CA ALA A 8 -0.41 -11.58 20.18
C ALA A 8 -1.21 -10.83 21.27
N PRO A 9 -0.69 -10.66 22.51
CA PRO A 9 -1.33 -9.84 23.53
C PRO A 9 -1.57 -8.39 23.06
N ARG A 10 -0.61 -7.81 22.35
CA ARG A 10 -0.73 -6.44 21.85
C ARG A 10 -1.67 -6.29 20.66
N LEU A 11 -1.89 -7.35 19.88
CA LEU A 11 -2.92 -7.38 18.85
C LEU A 11 -4.33 -7.33 19.46
N ALA A 12 -4.51 -7.97 20.62
CA ALA A 12 -5.77 -7.88 21.37
C ALA A 12 -6.01 -6.46 21.92
N GLU A 13 -4.99 -5.78 22.44
CA GLU A 13 -5.08 -4.38 22.84
C GLU A 13 -5.48 -3.47 21.67
N LEU A 14 -4.83 -3.64 20.51
CA LEU A 14 -5.14 -2.87 19.31
C LEU A 14 -6.57 -3.13 18.81
N ARG A 15 -7.04 -4.38 18.89
CA ARG A 15 -8.43 -4.73 18.61
C ARG A 15 -9.39 -3.96 19.51
N SER A 16 -9.16 -3.94 20.82
CA SER A 16 -10.01 -3.21 21.76
C SER A 16 -10.06 -1.72 21.43
N LEU A 17 -8.92 -1.13 21.05
CA LEU A 17 -8.87 0.27 20.59
C LEU A 17 -9.70 0.48 19.31
N MET A 18 -9.58 -0.40 18.32
CA MET A 18 -10.35 -0.30 17.07
C MET A 18 -11.85 -0.45 17.32
N GLN A 19 -12.25 -1.35 18.22
CA GLN A 19 -13.66 -1.54 18.61
C GLN A 19 -14.23 -0.30 19.29
N ALA A 20 -13.47 0.34 20.18
CA ALA A 20 -13.87 1.58 20.83
C ALA A 20 -13.93 2.76 19.85
N ALA A 21 -12.96 2.86 18.93
CA ALA A 21 -12.87 3.96 17.97
C ALA A 21 -13.90 3.89 16.84
N ARG A 22 -14.37 2.67 16.48
CA ARG A 22 -15.30 2.41 15.35
C ARG A 22 -14.89 3.14 14.07
N PRO A 23 -13.67 2.92 13.55
CA PRO A 23 -13.19 3.62 12.37
C PRO A 23 -14.05 3.30 11.13
N HIS A 24 -14.24 4.30 10.28
CA HIS A 24 -14.83 4.09 8.95
C HIS A 24 -13.89 3.30 8.03
N GLU A 25 -12.58 3.53 8.18
CA GLU A 25 -11.54 2.89 7.39
C GLU A 25 -10.39 2.40 8.27
N THR A 26 -9.98 1.16 8.02
CA THR A 26 -8.82 0.54 8.65
C THR A 26 -7.89 0.06 7.56
N HIS A 27 -6.73 0.72 7.45
CA HIS A 27 -5.74 0.43 6.42
C HIS A 27 -4.62 -0.45 7.00
N LEU A 28 -4.31 -1.55 6.32
CA LEU A 28 -3.10 -2.32 6.60
C LEU A 28 -1.97 -1.81 5.71
N ALA A 29 -0.86 -1.36 6.29
CA ALA A 29 0.32 -0.94 5.54
C ALA A 29 1.22 -2.15 5.24
N ILE A 30 1.49 -2.40 3.96
CA ILE A 30 2.27 -3.56 3.51
C ILE A 30 3.39 -3.09 2.58
N PRO A 31 4.66 -3.47 2.82
CA PRO A 31 5.73 -3.14 1.88
C PRO A 31 5.65 -4.00 0.62
N ALA A 32 5.85 -3.40 -0.55
CA ALA A 32 5.85 -4.06 -1.85
C ALA A 32 6.98 -5.08 -2.02
N THR A 33 7.99 -5.02 -1.15
CA THR A 33 9.13 -5.95 -1.10
C THR A 33 8.79 -7.28 -0.39
N LEU A 34 7.59 -7.46 0.14
CA LEU A 34 7.22 -8.72 0.78
C LEU A 34 7.17 -9.88 -0.22
N ALA A 35 7.76 -11.00 0.19
CA ALA A 35 7.55 -12.27 -0.48
C ALA A 35 6.08 -12.73 -0.31
N PRO A 36 5.47 -13.39 -1.31
CA PRO A 36 4.07 -13.83 -1.26
C PRO A 36 3.69 -14.67 -0.03
N ALA A 37 4.58 -15.54 0.44
CA ALA A 37 4.35 -16.34 1.65
C ALA A 37 4.27 -15.49 2.93
N VAL A 38 5.06 -14.42 3.00
CA VAL A 38 5.06 -13.48 4.14
C VAL A 38 3.82 -12.59 4.09
N LEU A 39 3.41 -12.19 2.88
CA LEU A 39 2.17 -11.46 2.67
C LEU A 39 0.97 -12.25 3.21
N ALA A 40 0.82 -13.52 2.82
CA ALA A 40 -0.26 -14.39 3.28
C ALA A 40 -0.34 -14.46 4.82
N ARG A 41 0.80 -14.69 5.48
CA ARG A 41 0.88 -14.73 6.95
C ARG A 41 0.57 -13.39 7.60
N THR A 42 0.98 -12.29 6.98
CA THR A 42 0.71 -10.93 7.48
C THR A 42 -0.79 -10.67 7.48
N ILE A 43 -1.48 -11.00 6.37
CA ILE A 43 -2.94 -10.87 6.25
C ILE A 43 -3.64 -11.73 7.28
N GLU A 44 -3.30 -13.02 7.36
CA GLU A 44 -3.91 -13.96 8.30
C GLU A 44 -3.83 -13.40 9.74
N ARG A 45 -2.66 -12.90 10.11
CA ARG A 45 -2.44 -12.41 11.47
C ARG A 45 -3.18 -11.11 11.76
N PHE A 46 -3.16 -10.15 10.83
CA PHE A 46 -3.85 -8.88 11.01
C PHE A 46 -5.35 -8.93 10.66
N GLY A 47 -5.84 -10.01 10.06
CA GLY A 47 -7.25 -10.18 9.68
C GLY A 47 -8.18 -10.09 10.89
N SER A 48 -7.65 -10.42 12.06
CA SER A 48 -8.28 -10.25 13.35
C SER A 48 -8.72 -8.79 13.62
N LEU A 49 -8.02 -7.78 13.09
CA LEU A 49 -8.36 -6.35 13.19
C LEU A 49 -9.34 -5.87 12.12
N ALA A 50 -9.77 -6.76 11.21
CA ALA A 50 -10.66 -6.46 10.09
C ALA A 50 -10.24 -5.23 9.24
N PRO A 51 -8.99 -5.16 8.73
CA PRO A 51 -8.62 -4.12 7.79
C PRO A 51 -9.47 -4.22 6.52
N ASN A 52 -9.97 -3.09 6.04
CA ASN A 52 -10.82 -3.01 4.85
C ASN A 52 -10.15 -2.33 3.65
N ARG A 53 -8.92 -1.86 3.83
CA ARG A 53 -8.08 -1.24 2.80
C ARG A 53 -6.61 -1.55 3.05
N VAL A 54 -5.78 -1.34 2.03
CA VAL A 54 -4.33 -1.47 2.16
C VAL A 54 -3.60 -0.29 1.56
N VAL A 55 -2.59 0.21 2.29
CA VAL A 55 -1.54 1.05 1.74
C VAL A 55 -0.34 0.19 1.36
N LEU A 56 0.00 0.16 0.07
CA LEU A 56 1.20 -0.50 -0.40
C LEU A 56 2.38 0.48 -0.33
N THR A 57 3.42 0.14 0.43
CA THR A 57 4.57 1.02 0.65
C THR A 57 5.82 0.55 -0.05
N LYS A 58 6.83 1.41 -0.16
CA LYS A 58 8.20 1.06 -0.62
C LYS A 58 8.22 0.42 -2.01
N LEU A 59 7.43 0.93 -2.95
CA LEU A 59 7.40 0.43 -4.33
C LEU A 59 8.71 0.70 -5.08
N ASP A 60 9.40 1.78 -4.74
CA ASP A 60 10.72 2.16 -5.23
C ASP A 60 11.82 1.17 -4.81
N GLU A 61 11.64 0.45 -3.71
CA GLU A 61 12.55 -0.60 -3.23
C GLU A 61 12.24 -1.97 -3.85
N ALA A 62 11.11 -2.12 -4.55
CA ALA A 62 10.66 -3.40 -5.09
C ALA A 62 11.28 -3.69 -6.47
N LEU A 63 11.83 -4.90 -6.62
CA LEU A 63 12.38 -5.36 -7.91
C LEU A 63 11.27 -5.67 -8.92
N THR A 64 10.19 -6.32 -8.46
CA THR A 64 9.00 -6.63 -9.26
C THR A 64 7.78 -6.68 -8.35
N VAL A 65 6.59 -6.39 -8.90
CA VAL A 65 5.31 -6.43 -8.16
C VAL A 65 4.34 -7.49 -8.67
N GLY A 66 4.64 -8.14 -9.79
CA GLY A 66 3.79 -9.18 -10.38
C GLY A 66 3.44 -10.31 -9.40
N PRO A 67 4.41 -10.97 -8.74
CA PRO A 67 4.13 -12.03 -7.77
C PRO A 67 3.30 -11.55 -6.57
N LEU A 68 3.54 -10.32 -6.11
CA LEU A 68 2.78 -9.71 -5.04
C LEU A 68 1.33 -9.51 -5.45
N PHE A 69 1.08 -8.93 -6.63
CA PHE A 69 -0.28 -8.68 -7.14
C PHE A 69 -1.03 -9.98 -7.47
N ALA A 70 -0.34 -11.00 -7.97
CA ALA A 70 -0.94 -12.32 -8.18
C ALA A 70 -1.45 -12.89 -6.85
N ALA A 71 -0.62 -12.86 -5.80
CA ALA A 71 -1.04 -13.27 -4.46
C ALA A 71 -2.13 -12.35 -3.89
N TRP A 72 -2.11 -11.06 -4.22
CA TRP A 72 -3.10 -10.08 -3.78
C TRP A 72 -4.50 -10.38 -4.28
N SER A 73 -4.62 -10.69 -5.58
CA SER A 73 -5.89 -10.88 -6.28
C SER A 73 -6.76 -11.97 -5.65
N ALA A 74 -6.15 -12.96 -4.99
CA ALA A 74 -6.84 -14.11 -4.43
C ALA A 74 -7.35 -13.90 -2.99
N MET A 75 -6.87 -12.87 -2.27
CA MET A 75 -6.93 -12.91 -0.80
C MET A 75 -7.25 -11.58 -0.10
N MET A 76 -7.33 -10.43 -0.78
CA MET A 76 -7.18 -9.15 -0.07
C MET A 76 -8.17 -8.01 -0.34
N PRO A 77 -8.28 -7.08 0.64
CA PRO A 77 -8.99 -5.81 0.46
C PRO A 77 -8.38 -4.95 -0.65
N PRO A 78 -9.12 -3.95 -1.16
CA PRO A 78 -8.61 -3.03 -2.18
C PRO A 78 -7.41 -2.24 -1.67
N ILE A 79 -6.43 -2.04 -2.55
CA ILE A 79 -5.32 -1.11 -2.32
C ILE A 79 -5.87 0.31 -2.45
N SER A 80 -5.69 1.13 -1.43
CA SER A 80 -6.18 2.52 -1.36
C SER A 80 -5.10 3.52 -1.76
N TYR A 81 -3.86 3.29 -1.32
CA TYR A 81 -2.73 4.17 -1.57
C TYR A 81 -1.46 3.38 -1.87
N LEU A 82 -0.54 4.06 -2.55
CA LEU A 82 0.75 3.58 -3.00
C LEU A 82 1.82 4.56 -2.51
N THR A 83 2.97 4.06 -2.05
CA THR A 83 4.15 4.89 -1.78
C THR A 83 5.34 4.51 -2.63
N THR A 84 6.02 5.52 -3.19
CA THR A 84 7.16 5.39 -4.11
C THR A 84 8.42 6.12 -3.64
N GLY A 85 8.47 6.47 -2.34
CA GLY A 85 9.55 7.22 -1.74
C GLY A 85 9.20 7.64 -0.30
N GLN A 86 9.86 8.70 0.18
CA GLN A 86 9.81 9.13 1.59
C GLN A 86 9.10 10.47 1.79
N GLU A 87 8.87 11.24 0.74
CA GLU A 87 8.34 12.60 0.83
C GLU A 87 6.80 12.63 0.78
N VAL A 88 6.18 13.40 1.66
CA VAL A 88 4.71 13.61 1.67
C VAL A 88 4.44 15.07 1.31
N PRO A 89 3.53 15.36 0.36
CA PRO A 89 2.58 14.43 -0.28
C PRO A 89 3.09 13.72 -1.54
N ASP A 90 4.27 14.08 -2.05
CA ASP A 90 4.69 13.74 -3.41
C ASP A 90 4.81 12.22 -3.66
N ASP A 91 5.25 11.46 -2.66
CA ASP A 91 5.43 10.01 -2.75
C ASP A 91 4.26 9.19 -2.21
N LEU A 92 3.11 9.81 -1.85
CA LEU A 92 1.90 9.11 -1.41
C LEU A 92 0.75 9.39 -2.38
N THR A 93 0.38 8.39 -3.18
CA THR A 93 -0.65 8.58 -4.22
C THR A 93 -1.81 7.59 -4.08
N PRO A 94 -3.06 7.98 -4.43
CA PRO A 94 -4.16 7.04 -4.54
C PRO A 94 -3.84 5.92 -5.52
N ALA A 95 -4.25 4.69 -5.17
CA ALA A 95 -4.06 3.55 -6.04
C ALA A 95 -4.96 3.64 -7.29
N SER A 96 -4.43 3.22 -8.43
CA SER A 96 -5.16 3.10 -9.69
C SER A 96 -4.98 1.68 -10.23
N ALA A 97 -6.08 0.98 -10.48
CA ALA A 97 -6.06 -0.37 -11.03
C ALA A 97 -5.32 -0.41 -12.38
N GLU A 98 -5.51 0.61 -13.21
CA GLU A 98 -4.85 0.75 -14.50
C GLU A 98 -3.33 0.89 -14.35
N ARG A 99 -2.88 1.71 -13.39
CA ARG A 99 -1.45 1.91 -13.10
C ARG A 99 -0.81 0.63 -12.57
N LEU A 100 -1.49 -0.06 -11.64
CA LEU A 100 -1.02 -1.30 -11.07
C LEU A 100 -0.93 -2.41 -12.14
N ALA A 101 -1.92 -2.49 -13.03
CA ALA A 101 -1.91 -3.44 -14.15
C ALA A 101 -0.73 -3.17 -15.10
N ARG A 102 -0.48 -1.91 -15.46
CA ARG A 102 0.72 -1.53 -16.24
C ARG A 102 2.00 -1.97 -15.55
N TRP A 103 2.17 -1.68 -14.26
CA TRP A 103 3.37 -2.09 -13.53
C TRP A 103 3.53 -3.61 -13.41
N ALA A 104 2.43 -4.36 -13.40
CA ALA A 104 2.45 -5.81 -13.40
C ALA A 104 2.94 -6.39 -14.74
N LEU A 105 2.59 -5.76 -15.86
CA LEU A 105 2.88 -6.22 -17.22
C LEU A 105 4.22 -5.69 -17.75
N ASP A 106 4.45 -4.39 -17.58
CA ASP A 106 5.58 -3.66 -18.16
C ASP A 106 6.77 -3.55 -17.19
N GLY A 107 6.55 -3.89 -15.91
CA GLY A 107 7.50 -3.67 -14.81
C GLY A 107 7.31 -2.34 -14.10
N LEU A 108 7.97 -2.18 -12.95
CA LEU A 108 7.96 -0.92 -12.23
C LEU A 108 8.73 0.14 -13.01
N PRO A 109 8.25 1.39 -13.05
CA PRO A 109 9.04 2.48 -13.59
C PRO A 109 10.33 2.59 -12.77
N PRO A 110 11.46 2.98 -13.39
CA PRO A 110 12.65 3.31 -12.63
C PRO A 110 12.28 4.34 -11.55
N ALA A 111 12.82 4.17 -10.34
CA ALA A 111 12.61 5.10 -9.23
C ALA A 111 12.83 6.52 -9.77
N ALA A 112 11.76 7.32 -9.75
CA ALA A 112 11.76 8.58 -10.47
C ALA A 112 12.94 9.43 -9.99
N ALA A 113 13.85 9.78 -10.92
CA ALA A 113 14.59 11.02 -10.76
C ALA A 113 13.51 12.09 -10.62
N SER A 114 13.43 12.69 -9.42
CA SER A 114 12.46 13.71 -9.00
C SER A 114 11.80 14.41 -10.18
N ALA A 115 10.55 14.05 -10.46
CA ALA A 115 9.76 14.69 -11.50
C ALA A 115 9.35 16.10 -11.04
N GLY A 116 10.31 17.03 -11.10
CA GLY A 116 10.08 18.46 -10.99
C GLY A 116 9.41 18.97 -12.25
N SER A 117 8.16 19.41 -12.09
CA SER A 117 7.50 20.50 -12.82
C SER A 117 7.53 20.49 -14.35
N ALA A 118 6.39 20.15 -14.98
CA ALA A 118 5.69 21.05 -15.92
C ALA A 118 4.43 20.39 -16.51
N GLU A 119 3.28 20.52 -15.85
CA GLU A 119 1.99 20.50 -16.55
C GLU A 119 0.85 21.07 -15.69
N ALA A 120 0.75 22.41 -15.63
CA ALA A 120 -0.52 23.14 -15.36
C ALA A 120 -0.30 24.66 -15.36
N SER A 121 0.04 25.26 -16.51
CA SER A 121 -0.32 26.67 -16.79
C SER A 121 -0.15 26.99 -18.27
N ARG A 122 -1.10 26.53 -19.08
CA ARG A 122 -1.46 27.21 -20.35
C ARG A 122 -2.96 27.19 -20.48
N SER A 123 -3.61 28.11 -19.78
CA SER A 123 -4.95 28.58 -20.13
C SER A 123 -4.82 29.45 -21.39
N PRO A 124 -5.58 29.22 -22.46
CA PRO A 124 -5.59 30.14 -23.58
C PRO A 124 -6.48 31.33 -23.20
N ARG A 125 -5.85 32.50 -23.02
CA ARG A 125 -6.54 33.79 -23.11
C ARG A 125 -6.38 34.31 -24.54
N ALA A 126 -7.48 34.29 -25.29
CA ALA A 126 -7.90 35.33 -26.24
C ALA A 126 -9.30 34.98 -26.73
#